data_AF-A0A1C0V1M2-F1
#
_entry.id   AF-A0A1C0V1M2-F1
#
_cell.length_a   1.000
_cell.length_b   1.000
_cell.length_c   1.000
_cell.angle_alpha   90.00
_cell.angle_beta   90.00
_cell.angle_gamma   90.00
#
_symmetry.space_group_name_H-M   'P 1'
#
loop_
_entity.id
_entity.type
_entity.pdbx_description
1 polymer ?
#
loop_
_entity_poly.entity_id
_entity_poly.type
_entity_poly.pdbx_seq_one_letter_code
_entity_poly.pdbx_strand_id
1 'polypeptide(L)' 'MLSFVSETPRDVIPIRTLLIEAFGGTGEADLVEVIRNSPNFIPELSLVAREEGDAIAPKRK' A
#
# COMPACT_ATOMS: atom_id res chain seq x y z
N MET A 1 11.67 -7.36 -12.62
CA MET A 1 11.37 -6.05 -13.27
C MET A 1 10.37 -5.27 -12.42
N LEU A 2 10.49 -3.94 -12.30
CA LEU A 2 9.52 -3.11 -11.56
C LEU A 2 8.27 -2.85 -12.43
N SER A 3 7.08 -3.07 -11.87
CA SER A 3 5.79 -2.77 -12.50
C SER A 3 4.86 -2.05 -11.55
N PHE A 4 3.94 -1.25 -12.10
CA PHE A 4 2.89 -0.57 -11.35
C PHE A 4 1.55 -1.13 -11.77
N VAL A 5 0.75 -1.56 -10.78
CA VAL A 5 -0.58 -2.12 -11.00
C VAL A 5 -1.54 -1.52 -9.99
N SER A 6 -2.84 -1.55 -10.28
CA SER A 6 -3.84 -1.15 -9.30
C SER A 6 -3.81 -2.07 -8.08
N GLU A 7 -4.03 -1.48 -6.92
CA GLU A 7 -4.15 -2.17 -5.64
C GLU A 7 -5.30 -3.19 -5.71
N THR A 8 -5.07 -4.36 -5.14
CA THR A 8 -6.06 -5.42 -4.99
C THR A 8 -6.29 -5.72 -3.51
N PRO A 9 -7.38 -6.41 -3.14
CA PRO A 9 -7.61 -6.82 -1.74
C PRO A 9 -6.45 -7.64 -1.13
N ARG A 10 -5.62 -8.29 -1.95
CA ARG A 10 -4.44 -9.04 -1.49
C ARG A 10 -3.30 -8.14 -1.00
N ASP A 11 -3.27 -6.88 -1.45
CA ASP A 11 -2.21 -5.92 -1.13
C ASP A 11 -2.48 -5.16 0.19
N VAL A 12 -3.69 -5.23 0.74
CA VAL A 12 -4.11 -4.48 1.95
C VAL A 12 -3.20 -4.78 3.15
N ILE A 13 -2.97 -6.05 3.48
CA ILE A 13 -2.12 -6.45 4.62
C ILE A 13 -0.64 -6.10 4.38
N PRO A 14 -0.04 -6.38 3.21
CA PRO A 14 1.29 -5.92 2.86
C PRO A 14 1.47 -4.39 2.97
N ILE A 15 0.53 -3.61 2.45
CA ILE A 15 0.56 -2.13 2.51
C ILE A 15 0.50 -1.66 3.97
N ARG A 16 -0.42 -2.23 4.77
CA ARG A 16 -0.53 -1.86 6.19
C ARG A 16 0.76 -2.13 6.94
N THR A 17 1.35 -3.30 6.73
CA THR A 17 2.64 -3.69 7.36
C THR A 17 3.74 -2.74 6.94
N LEU A 18 3.85 -2.45 5.65
CA LEU A 18 4.82 -1.50 5.11
C LEU A 18 4.69 -0.11 5.74
N LEU A 19 3.48 0.42 5.86
CA LEU A 19 3.25 1.74 6.46
C LEU A 19 3.65 1.75 7.94
N ILE A 20 3.33 0.69 8.68
CA ILE A 20 3.74 0.57 10.09
C ILE A 20 5.27 0.54 10.22
N GLU A 21 5.95 -0.25 9.39
CA GLU A 21 7.42 -0.33 9.41
C GLU A 21 8.09 0.98 8.99
N ALA A 22 7.53 1.67 7.99
CA ALA A 22 8.08 2.93 7.48
C ALA A 22 7.91 4.10 8.46
N PHE A 23 6.76 4.18 9.15
CA PHE A 23 6.41 5.33 9.99
C PHE A 23 6.52 5.03 11.50
N GLY A 24 6.73 3.78 11.90
CA GLY A 24 6.94 3.39 13.30
C GLY A 24 5.66 3.38 14.16
N GLY A 25 4.48 3.40 13.53
CA GLY A 25 3.19 3.43 14.18
C GLY A 25 2.04 3.14 13.22
N THR A 26 0.79 3.11 13.71
CA THR A 26 -0.36 2.75 12.87
C THR A 26 -1.04 3.93 12.19
N GLY A 27 -0.69 5.18 12.54
CA GLY A 27 -1.40 6.38 12.10
C GLY A 27 -1.55 6.50 10.59
N GLU A 28 -0.46 6.33 9.83
CA GLU A 28 -0.45 6.36 8.37
C GLU A 28 -1.20 5.17 7.77
N ALA A 29 -1.06 3.99 8.38
CA ALA A 29 -1.80 2.80 7.98
C ALA A 29 -3.32 3.00 8.14
N ASP A 30 -3.74 3.57 9.26
CA ASP A 30 -5.14 3.84 9.57
C ASP A 30 -5.71 4.95 8.66
N LEU A 31 -4.91 5.98 8.34
CA LEU A 31 -5.28 7.01 7.37
C LEU A 31 -5.58 6.42 5.99
N VAL A 32 -4.74 5.49 5.52
CA VAL A 32 -4.96 4.83 4.22
C VAL A 32 -6.25 4.00 4.23
N GLU A 33 -6.57 3.31 5.33
CA GLU A 33 -7.87 2.62 5.46
C GLU A 33 -9.06 3.60 5.40
N VAL A 34 -8.94 4.78 6.03
CA VAL A 34 -9.98 5.82 5.95
C VAL A 34 -10.14 6.31 4.51
N ILE A 35 -9.04 6.51 3.77
CA ILE A 35 -9.08 6.91 2.37
C ILE A 35 -9.79 5.84 1.52
N ARG A 36 -9.44 4.56 1.67
CA ARG A 36 -10.07 3.45 0.93
C ARG A 36 -11.58 3.36 1.13
N ASN A 37 -12.05 3.65 2.33
CA ASN A 37 -13.47 3.60 2.68
C ASN A 37 -14.21 4.92 2.39
N SER A 38 -13.53 5.92 1.84
CA SER A 38 -14.15 7.20 1.49
C SER A 38 -14.95 7.08 0.18
N PRO A 39 -16.04 7.85 0.02
CA PRO A 39 -16.86 7.82 -1.20
C PRO A 39 -16.13 8.28 -2.46
N ASN A 40 -14.98 8.96 -2.31
CA ASN A 40 -14.18 9.48 -3.41
C ASN A 40 -12.98 8.59 -3.74
N PHE A 41 -12.88 7.41 -3.12
CA PHE A 41 -11.84 6.46 -3.44
C PHE A 41 -12.09 5.82 -4.80
N ILE A 42 -11.10 5.88 -5.68
CA ILE A 42 -11.12 5.27 -7.00
C ILE A 42 -10.10 4.12 -6.98
N PRO A 43 -10.52 2.85 -6.85
CA PRO A 43 -9.62 1.71 -6.68
C PRO A 43 -8.56 1.60 -7.79
N GLU A 44 -8.93 1.95 -9.01
CA GLU A 44 -8.06 1.89 -10.19
C GLU A 44 -6.88 2.86 -10.10
N LEU A 45 -7.00 3.93 -9.29
CA LEU A 45 -5.96 4.94 -9.07
C LEU A 45 -5.11 4.68 -7.82
N SER A 46 -5.46 3.70 -6.99
CA SER A 46 -4.56 3.23 -5.93
C SER A 46 -3.53 2.32 -6.57
N LEU A 47 -2.26 2.73 -6.63
CA LEU A 47 -1.21 2.01 -7.36
C LEU A 47 -0.22 1.37 -6.39
N VAL A 48 0.14 0.12 -6.66
CA VAL A 48 1.19 -0.62 -5.97
C VAL A 48 2.35 -0.93 -6.90
N ALA A 49 3.56 -0.86 -6.34
CA ALA A 49 4.78 -1.25 -7.04
C ALA A 49 5.11 -2.72 -6.76
N ARG A 50 5.31 -3.52 -7.81
CA ARG A 50 5.70 -4.93 -7.73
C ARG A 50 7.03 -5.16 -8.42
N GLU A 51 7.95 -5.83 -7.73
CA GLU A 51 9.06 -6.51 -8.40
C GLU A 51 8.59 -7.92 -8.74
N GLU A 52 9.17 -8.52 -9.79
CA GLU A 52 8.96 -9.96 -10.02
C GLU A 52 9.35 -10.75 -8.77
N GLY A 53 8.34 -11.26 -8.06
CA GLY A 53 8.50 -12.04 -6.84
C GLY A 53 7.69 -11.55 -5.65
N ASP A 54 7.48 -10.24 -5.45
CA ASP A 54 6.68 -9.68 -4.34
C ASP A 54 6.47 -8.16 -4.43
N ALA A 55 5.48 -7.64 -3.70
CA ALA A 55 5.24 -6.20 -3.55
C ALA A 55 6.44 -5.51 -2.87
N ILE A 56 6.93 -4.42 -3.46
CA ILE A 56 8.11 -3.72 -2.91
C ILE A 56 7.67 -2.71 -1.87
N ALA A 57 8.02 -3.00 -0.62
CA ALA A 57 8.20 -1.99 0.41
C ALA A 57 9.55 -1.26 0.20
N PRO A 58 9.62 0.09 0.12
CA PRO A 58 10.90 0.79 0.20
C PRO A 58 11.61 0.46 1.52
N LYS A 59 12.69 -0.31 1.44
CA LYS A 59 13.56 -0.58 2.60
C LYS A 59 14.36 0.69 2.92
N ARG A 60 14.31 1.13 4.20
CA ARG A 60 15.24 2.14 4.71
C ARG A 60 16.68 1.60 4.60
N LYS A 61 17.58 2.47 4.12
CA LYS A 61 19.03 2.31 4.29
C LYS A 61 19.45 2.66 5.71
#